data_AF-A0A2P5B5K5-F1
#
_entry.id   AF-A0A2P5B5K5-F1
#
_cell.length_a   1.000
_cell.length_b   1.000
_cell.length_c   1.000
_cell.angle_alpha   90.00
_cell.angle_beta   90.00
_cell.angle_gamma   90.00
#
_symmetry.space_group_name_H-M   'P 1'
#
loop_
_entity.id
_entity.type
_entity.pdbx_description
1 polymer ?
#
loop_
_entity_poly.entity_id
_entity_poly.type
_entity_poly.pdbx_seq_one_letter_code
_entity_poly.pdbx_strand_id
1 'polypeptide(L)'
;MTKYLGFPLFITCRKKEDFQFVLDYLESRLASWKRKLFSKARRLILINQVGQSIASYAMQTVALSMATCNKIDSLFRRFWWGSNNKGNSKLCLKTWDSICSPKSVGSLGIRRTVDINCDLIGKWG
;
A
#
# COMPACT_ATOMS: atom_id res chain seq x y z
N MET A 1 -15.25 2.25 -21.13
CA MET A 1 -14.63 1.13 -20.40
C MET A 1 -15.32 1.00 -19.05
N THR A 2 -16.08 -0.07 -18.84
CA THR A 2 -17.00 -0.23 -17.71
C THR A 2 -16.21 -0.48 -16.42
N LYS A 3 -16.36 0.41 -15.44
CA LYS A 3 -15.77 0.30 -14.10
C LYS A 3 -16.83 -0.21 -13.14
N TYR A 4 -16.52 -1.22 -12.33
CA TYR A 4 -17.40 -1.75 -11.30
C TYR A 4 -16.72 -1.58 -9.94
N LEU A 5 -17.42 -0.95 -8.99
CA LEU A 5 -16.84 -0.49 -7.71
C LEU A 5 -15.53 0.31 -7.86
N GLY A 6 -15.39 1.03 -8.97
CA GLY A 6 -14.18 1.78 -9.30
C GLY A 6 -13.09 0.96 -10.00
N PHE A 7 -13.12 -0.37 -9.94
CA PHE A 7 -12.13 -1.22 -10.59
C PHE A 7 -12.55 -1.56 -12.05
N PRO A 8 -11.64 -1.53 -13.04
CA PRO A 8 -11.99 -1.95 -14.39
C PRO A 8 -12.31 -3.45 -14.40
N LEU A 9 -13.49 -3.83 -14.90
CA LEU A 9 -13.94 -5.23 -14.93
C LEU A 9 -13.13 -6.12 -15.90
N PHE A 10 -12.55 -5.51 -16.92
CA PHE A 10 -11.76 -6.20 -17.94
C PHE A 10 -10.30 -5.75 -17.81
N ILE A 11 -9.58 -6.35 -16.87
CA ILE A 11 -8.14 -6.20 -16.77
C ILE A 11 -7.53 -7.33 -17.57
N THR A 12 -6.97 -6.99 -18.71
CA THR A 12 -6.05 -7.90 -19.40
C THR A 12 -4.75 -7.78 -18.65
N CYS A 13 -4.48 -8.65 -17.66
CA CYS A 13 -3.33 -8.65 -16.73
C CYS A 13 -1.95 -8.71 -17.41
N ARG A 14 -1.68 -7.86 -18.39
CA ARG A 14 -0.54 -7.89 -19.30
C ARG A 14 0.25 -6.58 -19.27
N LYS A 15 -0.34 -5.46 -18.80
CA LYS A 15 0.32 -4.14 -18.83
C LYS A 15 0.45 -3.54 -17.44
N LYS A 16 1.60 -2.89 -17.20
CA LYS A 16 1.87 -2.11 -15.97
C LYS A 16 0.82 -1.01 -15.74
N GLU A 17 0.20 -0.55 -16.83
CA GLU A 17 -0.83 0.48 -16.89
C GLU A 17 -2.11 0.08 -16.14
N ASP A 18 -2.50 -1.21 -16.17
CA ASP A 18 -3.72 -1.67 -15.49
C ASP A 18 -3.63 -1.55 -13.97
N PHE A 19 -2.41 -1.65 -13.44
CA PHE A 19 -2.13 -1.50 -12.01
C PHE A 19 -2.00 -0.05 -11.56
N GLN A 20 -1.83 0.88 -12.50
CA GLN A 20 -1.64 2.30 -12.19
C GLN A 20 -2.90 2.89 -11.58
N PHE A 21 -4.08 2.40 -11.97
CA PHE A 21 -5.34 2.79 -11.35
C PHE A 21 -5.37 2.52 -9.84
N VAL A 22 -4.83 1.39 -9.38
CA VAL A 22 -4.78 1.04 -7.95
C VAL A 22 -3.82 1.95 -7.19
N LEU A 23 -2.67 2.27 -7.81
CA LEU A 23 -1.69 3.20 -7.24
C LEU A 23 -2.27 4.61 -7.11
N ASP A 24 -2.93 5.11 -8.14
CA ASP A 24 -3.58 6.43 -8.14
C ASP A 24 -4.71 6.49 -7.10
N TYR A 25 -5.50 5.41 -6.99
CA TYR A 25 -6.54 5.30 -5.97
C TYR A 25 -5.96 5.35 -4.56
N LEU A 26 -4.91 4.58 -4.28
CA LEU A 26 -4.20 4.61 -3.00
C LEU A 26 -3.57 5.97 -2.72
N GLU A 27 -2.91 6.58 -3.69
CA GLU A 27 -2.28 7.90 -3.52
C GLU A 27 -3.33 8.98 -3.25
N SER A 28 -4.45 8.98 -3.97
CA SER A 28 -5.56 9.93 -3.73
C SER A 28 -6.12 9.80 -2.31
N ARG A 29 -6.26 8.56 -1.81
CA ARG A 29 -6.75 8.27 -0.47
C ARG A 29 -5.76 8.72 0.60
N LEU A 30 -4.47 8.39 0.42
CA LEU A 30 -3.39 8.81 1.32
C LEU A 30 -3.21 10.33 1.31
N ALA A 31 -3.36 11.01 0.17
CA ALA A 31 -3.30 12.46 0.06
C ALA A 31 -4.49 13.14 0.76
N SER A 32 -5.70 12.59 0.61
CA SER A 32 -6.89 13.03 1.35
C SER A 32 -6.69 12.90 2.87
N TRP A 33 -6.07 11.80 3.31
CA TRP A 33 -5.74 11.61 4.72
C TRP A 33 -4.60 12.49 5.20
N LYS A 34 -3.60 12.78 4.36
CA LYS A 34 -2.50 13.69 4.70
C LYS A 34 -3.00 15.10 5.00
N ARG A 35 -4.07 15.56 4.34
CA ARG A 35 -4.74 16.85 4.63
C ARG A 35 -5.32 16.90 6.05
N LYS A 36 -5.65 15.75 6.64
CA LYS A 36 -6.10 15.63 8.02
C LYS A 36 -4.87 15.33 8.90
N LEU A 37 -4.59 16.19 9.88
CA LEU A 37 -3.45 15.98 10.78
C LEU A 37 -3.70 14.75 11.67
N PHE A 38 -3.09 13.62 11.31
CA PHE A 38 -3.17 12.39 12.11
C PHE A 38 -1.95 12.20 13.00
N SER A 39 -2.21 11.72 14.22
CA SER A 39 -1.19 11.20 15.12
C SER A 39 -0.47 10.00 14.50
N LYS A 40 0.77 9.72 14.93
CA LYS A 40 1.55 8.57 14.44
C LYS A 40 0.78 7.25 14.62
N ALA A 41 0.14 7.04 15.77
CA ALA A 41 -0.67 5.86 16.04
C ALA A 41 -1.82 5.70 15.04
N ARG A 42 -2.56 6.79 14.74
CA ARG A 42 -3.65 6.72 13.73
C ARG A 42 -3.13 6.42 12.33
N ARG A 43 -1.96 6.95 11.94
CA ARG A 43 -1.36 6.63 10.64
C ARG A 43 -1.05 5.14 10.52
N LEU A 44 -0.53 4.53 11.59
CA LEU A 44 -0.25 3.10 11.62
C LEU A 44 -1.51 2.28 11.39
N ILE A 45 -2.57 2.60 12.14
CA ILE A 45 -3.85 1.90 12.06
C ILE A 45 -4.44 2.05 10.66
N LEU A 46 -4.39 3.24 10.06
CA LEU A 46 -4.90 3.47 8.71
C LEU A 46 -4.14 2.68 7.65
N ILE A 47 -2.81 2.61 7.73
CA ILE A 47 -2.00 1.77 6.84
C ILE A 47 -2.43 0.31 6.99
N ASN A 48 -2.44 -0.21 8.22
CA ASN A 48 -2.70 -1.62 8.49
C ASN A 48 -4.13 -2.07 8.20
N GLN A 49 -5.13 -1.20 8.41
CA GLN A 49 -6.53 -1.57 8.23
C GLN A 49 -7.03 -1.21 6.83
N VAL A 50 -6.82 0.03 6.41
CA VAL A 50 -7.43 0.54 5.17
C VAL A 50 -6.47 0.41 3.98
N GLY A 51 -5.19 0.72 4.18
CA GLY A 51 -4.18 0.53 3.12
C GLY A 51 -4.08 -0.94 2.71
N GLN A 52 -3.94 -1.82 3.70
CA GLN A 52 -3.83 -3.27 3.47
C GLN A 52 -5.13 -3.88 2.92
N SER A 53 -6.31 -3.42 3.31
CA SER A 53 -7.57 -3.95 2.76
C SER A 53 -7.75 -3.58 1.28
N ILE A 54 -7.41 -2.34 0.89
CA ILE A 54 -7.43 -1.91 -0.52
C ILE A 54 -6.42 -2.74 -1.35
N ALA A 55 -5.21 -2.94 -0.83
CA ALA A 55 -4.20 -3.77 -1.48
C ALA A 55 -4.65 -5.23 -1.60
N SER A 56 -5.21 -5.80 -0.53
CA SER A 56 -5.71 -7.19 -0.51
C SER A 56 -6.89 -7.38 -1.46
N TYR A 57 -7.76 -6.39 -1.62
CA TYR A 57 -8.86 -6.45 -2.59
C TYR A 57 -8.32 -6.51 -4.03
N ALA A 58 -7.34 -5.65 -4.36
CA ALA A 58 -6.71 -5.65 -5.67
C ALA A 58 -5.95 -6.95 -5.97
N MET A 59 -5.33 -7.57 -4.97
CA MET A 59 -4.63 -8.86 -5.11
C MET A 59 -5.57 -10.05 -5.26
N GLN A 60 -6.75 -10.01 -4.61
CA GLN A 60 -7.75 -11.07 -4.77
C GLN A 60 -8.33 -11.11 -6.18
N THR A 61 -8.40 -9.97 -6.86
CA THR A 61 -8.96 -9.89 -8.22
C THR A 61 -7.90 -10.03 -9.30
N VAL A 62 -6.63 -9.65 -9.04
CA VAL A 62 -5.54 -9.68 -10.02
C VAL A 62 -4.19 -9.98 -9.37
N ALA A 63 -3.39 -10.86 -9.99
CA ALA A 63 -2.01 -11.07 -9.59
C ALA A 63 -1.16 -9.80 -9.84
N LEU A 64 -0.67 -9.18 -8.76
CA LEU A 64 0.14 -7.96 -8.86
C LEU A 64 1.60 -8.30 -9.21
N SER A 65 2.22 -7.47 -10.05
CA SER A 65 3.68 -7.54 -10.29
C SER A 65 4.46 -7.06 -9.06
N MET A 66 5.63 -7.64 -8.80
CA MET A 66 6.51 -7.21 -7.68
C MET A 66 6.84 -5.71 -7.72
N ALA A 67 6.98 -5.13 -8.92
CA ALA A 67 7.22 -3.69 -9.08
C ALA A 67 6.06 -2.84 -8.55
N THR A 68 4.81 -3.31 -8.72
CA THR A 68 3.62 -2.65 -8.18
C THR A 68 3.59 -2.74 -6.66
N CYS A 69 3.89 -3.91 -6.09
CA CYS A 69 3.97 -4.11 -4.64
C CYS A 69 4.98 -3.15 -4.00
N ASN A 70 6.18 -3.02 -4.60
CA ASN A 70 7.21 -2.10 -4.12
C ASN A 70 6.78 -0.62 -4.18
N LYS A 71 5.99 -0.24 -5.19
CA LYS A 71 5.40 1.12 -5.28
C LYS A 71 4.36 1.36 -4.18
N ILE A 72 3.51 0.38 -3.88
CA ILE A 72 2.54 0.45 -2.78
C ILE A 72 3.26 0.61 -1.43
N ASP A 73 4.28 -0.20 -1.17
CA ASP A 73 5.09 -0.09 0.05
C ASP A 73 5.80 1.27 0.14
N SER A 74 6.24 1.84 -0.98
CA SER A 74 6.81 3.19 -1.04
C SER A 74 5.79 4.28 -0.67
N LEU A 75 4.53 4.13 -1.09
CA LEU A 75 3.44 5.04 -0.70
C LEU A 75 3.14 4.96 0.80
N PHE A 76 3.05 3.75 1.36
CA PHE A 76 2.87 3.57 2.80
C PHE A 76 4.04 4.14 3.59
N ARG A 77 5.27 3.95 3.13
CA ARG A 77 6.48 4.54 3.72
C ARG A 77 6.43 6.07 3.73
N ARG A 78 6.06 6.68 2.60
CA ARG A 78 5.93 8.15 2.47
C ARG A 78 4.85 8.70 3.39
N PHE A 79 3.73 7.99 3.53
CA PHE A 79 2.64 8.37 4.44
C PHE A 79 3.02 8.22 5.92
N TRP A 80 3.71 7.13 6.28
CA TRP A 80 4.17 6.87 7.65
C TRP A 80 5.11 7.96 8.16
N TRP A 81 6.19 8.23 7.40
CA TRP A 81 7.17 9.24 7.77
C TRP A 81 6.63 10.67 7.64
N GLY A 82 5.50 10.85 6.94
CA GLY A 82 4.81 12.12 6.86
C GLY A 82 5.61 13.17 6.10
N SER A 83 6.20 12.78 4.96
CA SER A 83 6.96 13.71 4.12
C SER A 83 6.02 14.82 3.66
N ASN A 84 6.14 16.02 4.25
CA ASN A 84 5.37 17.17 3.82
C ASN A 84 5.97 17.70 2.51
N ASN A 85 5.14 18.17 1.58
CA ASN A 85 5.61 18.71 0.29
C ASN A 85 6.41 20.04 0.43
N LYS A 86 6.70 20.46 1.67
CA LYS A 86 7.48 21.63 2.03
C LYS A 86 8.78 21.18 2.68
N GLY A 87 9.79 20.84 1.87
CA GLY A 87 11.22 20.81 2.23
C GLY A 87 11.72 19.85 3.33
N ASN A 88 10.83 19.24 4.12
CA ASN A 88 11.20 18.47 5.31
C ASN A 88 10.84 17.00 5.11
N SER A 89 11.62 16.31 4.29
CA SER A 89 11.69 14.85 4.32
C SER A 89 12.19 14.45 5.71
N LYS A 90 11.28 14.02 6.60
CA LYS A 90 11.71 13.41 7.86
C LYS A 90 12.59 12.21 7.49
N LEU A 91 13.86 12.28 7.90
CA LEU A 91 14.85 11.24 7.63
C LEU A 91 14.23 9.87 7.95
N CYS A 92 14.24 8.97 6.96
CA CYS A 92 13.80 7.60 7.17
C CYS A 92 14.84 6.91 8.06
N LEU A 93 14.71 7.06 9.37
CA LEU A 93 15.67 6.56 10.36
C LEU A 93 15.74 5.02 10.40
N LYS A 94 14.77 4.33 9.80
CA LYS A 94 14.72 2.86 9.73
C LYS A 94 14.35 2.40 8.33
N THR A 95 14.94 1.26 7.92
CA THR A 95 14.57 0.54 6.71
C THR A 95 13.11 0.11 6.81
N TRP A 96 12.41 0.11 5.66
CA TRP A 96 11.01 -0.35 5.61
C TRP A 96 10.89 -1.80 6.07
N ASP A 97 11.89 -2.62 5.76
CA ASP A 97 11.97 -4.00 6.19
C ASP A 97 11.95 -4.16 7.73
N SER A 98 12.72 -3.34 8.45
CA SER A 98 12.74 -3.33 9.92
C SER A 98 11.44 -2.80 10.54
N ILE A 99 10.67 -2.00 9.79
CA ILE A 99 9.34 -1.52 10.20
C ILE A 99 8.30 -2.62 10.00
N CYS A 100 8.43 -3.38 8.92
CA CYS A 100 7.52 -4.45 8.52
C CYS A 100 7.71 -5.77 9.28
N SER A 101 8.77 -5.90 10.08
CA SER A 101 8.96 -7.07 10.95
C SER A 101 7.76 -7.29 11.89
N PRO A 102 7.52 -8.51 12.40
CA PRO A 102 6.42 -8.80 13.31
C PRO A 102 6.59 -8.09 14.66
N LYS A 103 5.47 -7.70 15.29
CA LYS A 103 5.46 -6.98 16.58
C LYS A 103 6.24 -7.67 17.70
N SER A 104 6.41 -9.00 17.62
CA SER A 104 7.23 -9.78 18.55
C SER A 104 8.69 -9.30 18.62
N VAL A 105 9.21 -8.68 17.57
CA VAL A 105 10.57 -8.15 17.48
C VAL A 105 10.60 -6.63 17.78
N GLY A 106 9.52 -6.06 18.32
CA GLY A 106 9.45 -4.64 18.68
C GLY A 106 9.28 -3.68 17.51
N SER A 107 8.89 -4.18 16.35
CA SER A 107 8.55 -3.42 15.14
C SER A 107 7.06 -3.11 15.05
N LEU A 108 6.65 -2.41 13.97
CA LEU A 108 5.30 -1.86 13.83
C LEU A 108 4.26 -2.90 13.36
N GLY A 109 4.70 -4.06 12.87
CA GLY A 109 3.82 -5.14 12.41
C GLY A 109 3.07 -4.80 11.12
N ILE A 110 3.64 -3.96 10.26
CA ILE A 110 3.08 -3.67 8.94
C ILE A 110 3.46 -4.82 8.01
N ARG A 111 2.48 -5.57 7.50
CA ARG A 111 2.76 -6.65 6.53
C ARG A 111 3.26 -6.07 5.20
N ARG A 112 4.27 -6.68 4.59
CA ARG A 112 4.75 -6.26 3.26
C ARG A 112 3.73 -6.67 2.21
N THR A 113 3.56 -5.81 1.22
CA THR A 113 2.61 -6.01 0.13
C THR A 113 2.98 -7.24 -0.71
N VAL A 114 4.28 -7.57 -0.81
CA VAL A 114 4.78 -8.77 -1.49
C VAL A 114 4.36 -10.05 -0.78
N ASP A 115 4.52 -10.11 0.55
CA ASP A 115 4.19 -11.31 1.33
C ASP A 115 2.69 -11.64 1.21
N ILE A 116 1.82 -10.62 1.26
CA ILE A 116 0.38 -10.79 1.10
C ILE A 116 0.02 -11.28 -0.30
N ASN A 117 0.70 -10.77 -1.34
CA ASN A 117 0.47 -11.21 -2.71
C ASN A 117 0.87 -12.68 -2.90
N CYS A 118 2.02 -13.10 -2.35
CA CYS A 118 2.45 -14.50 -2.36
C CYS A 118 1.48 -15.41 -1.60
N ASP A 119 1.05 -15.02 -0.39
CA ASP A 119 0.08 -15.77 0.41
C ASP A 119 -1.26 -15.93 -0.34
N LEU A 120 -1.76 -14.86 -0.97
CA LEU A 120 -3.02 -14.90 -1.68
C LEU A 120 -2.92 -15.76 -2.94
N ILE A 121 -1.91 -15.58 -3.78
CA ILE A 121 -1.70 -16.40 -4.98
C ILE A 121 -1.57 -17.88 -4.60
N GLY A 122 -0.82 -18.20 -3.54
CA GLY A 122 -0.65 -19.58 -3.06
C GLY A 122 -1.92 -20.24 -2.52
N LYS A 123 -2.96 -19.47 -2.19
CA LYS A 123 -4.28 -20.03 -1.80
C LYS A 123 -5.19 -20.35 -2.99
N TRP A 124 -4.92 -19.80 -4.17
CA TRP A 124 -5.65 -20.10 -5.40
C TRP A 124 -4.98 -21.17 -6.27
N GLY A 125 -3.75 -21.54 -5.93
CA GLY A 125 -2.98 -22.61 -6.58
C GLY A 125 -3.22 -23.99 -5.98
#